data_AF-A0A6B1XYW4-F1
#
_entry.id   AF-A0A6B1XYW4-F1
#
_cell.length_a   1.000
_cell.length_b   1.000
_cell.length_c   1.000
_cell.angle_alpha   90.00
_cell.angle_beta   90.00
_cell.angle_gamma   90.00
#
_symmetry.space_group_name_H-M   'P 1'
#
loop_
_entity.id
_entity.type
_entity.pdbx_description
1 polymer ?
#
loop_
_entity_poly.entity_id
_entity_poly.type
_entity_poly.pdbx_seq_one_letter_code
_entity_poly.pdbx_strand_id
1 'polypeptide(L)'
;MGTEIDYSTSVPIVIMGRFVMKIFKYLFTLGCLFFLGIYILHQSNQYLSLDTRSVDAVQIMSQSGIIENQKKWASTLSNYNYGKSVKNISELNKLLIRGNKHSSILNVSAESMESDLNTKENLPSSMEIEGLSVISVPGLYTTNNEFRNNYSNTLAKLIDSAKGDIVLDLANNSGGDVVPMIIGASSLIPTGKILNSIDKNGNKFPIYLESNKLFGGITNYLEDSSKQLKTQKYSFKKSKKVSVIISDRTASAAEVLTLVLKTNPNVTVLGTPSAGYTSWNETAVLPNKDNPSNFWYMIYTAGYFETIKNHEVFNNTKIIPDVEVRSAYLDIANKQLIEAIRRIK
;
A
#
# COMPACT_ATOMS: atom_id res chain seq x y z
N MET A 1 66.03 -88.85 10.88
CA MET A 1 64.74 -89.28 10.29
C MET A 1 63.65 -88.89 11.29
N GLY A 2 62.65 -88.11 10.87
CA GLY A 2 61.37 -87.87 11.58
C GLY A 2 61.42 -86.87 12.73
N THR A 3 61.24 -85.56 12.49
CA THR A 3 59.97 -84.79 12.47
C THR A 3 59.55 -84.26 13.85
N GLU A 4 59.88 -82.99 14.10
CA GLU A 4 59.22 -82.11 15.08
C GLU A 4 57.76 -81.88 14.68
N ILE A 5 56.85 -81.96 15.65
CA ILE A 5 55.44 -81.57 15.50
C ILE A 5 55.33 -80.11 15.95
N ASP A 6 55.08 -79.24 14.98
CA ASP A 6 54.90 -77.79 15.16
C ASP A 6 53.49 -77.47 15.69
N TYR A 7 53.44 -76.69 16.77
CA TYR A 7 52.23 -76.11 17.33
C TYR A 7 51.91 -74.79 16.60
N SER A 8 51.03 -74.84 15.59
CA SER A 8 50.40 -73.60 15.10
C SER A 8 48.90 -73.80 14.83
N THR A 9 48.09 -73.43 15.81
CA THR A 9 46.62 -73.32 15.71
C THR A 9 46.15 -72.01 16.33
N SER A 10 46.53 -70.87 15.74
CA SER A 10 46.04 -69.56 16.21
C SER A 10 45.99 -68.47 15.13
N VAL A 11 45.65 -68.82 13.89
CA VAL A 11 45.50 -67.87 12.77
C VAL A 11 44.03 -67.60 12.36
N PRO A 12 43.02 -68.47 12.54
CA PRO A 12 41.66 -68.19 12.06
C PRO A 12 40.93 -67.08 12.84
N ILE A 13 41.18 -66.98 14.15
CA ILE A 13 40.39 -66.13 15.07
C ILE A 13 40.70 -64.63 14.88
N VAL A 14 41.97 -64.28 14.63
CA VAL A 14 42.40 -62.88 14.46
C VAL A 14 41.91 -62.28 13.13
N ILE A 15 41.87 -63.09 12.07
CA ILE A 15 41.37 -62.66 10.75
C ILE A 15 39.85 -62.49 10.79
N MET A 16 39.13 -63.42 11.44
CA MET A 16 37.69 -63.32 11.64
C MET A 16 37.33 -62.07 12.47
N GLY A 17 38.05 -61.78 13.55
CA GLY A 17 37.84 -60.59 14.37
C GLY A 17 38.08 -59.27 13.63
N ARG A 18 39.09 -59.21 12.74
CA ARG A 18 39.35 -58.03 11.89
C ARG A 18 38.27 -57.83 10.81
N PHE A 19 37.72 -58.91 10.26
CA PHE A 19 36.65 -58.86 9.27
C PHE A 19 35.32 -58.41 9.92
N VAL A 20 34.99 -58.97 11.09
CA VAL A 20 33.82 -58.58 11.88
C VAL A 20 33.92 -57.12 12.34
N MET A 21 35.10 -56.64 12.76
CA MET A 21 35.32 -55.23 13.08
C MET A 21 35.14 -54.30 11.88
N LYS A 22 35.55 -54.71 10.67
CA LYS A 22 35.31 -53.93 9.45
C LYS A 22 33.82 -53.85 9.15
N ILE A 23 33.10 -54.97 9.18
CA ILE A 23 31.63 -55.00 8.99
C ILE A 23 30.93 -54.12 10.03
N PHE A 24 31.32 -54.20 11.30
CA PHE A 24 30.75 -53.35 12.35
C PHE A 24 31.00 -51.86 12.11
N LYS A 25 32.22 -51.47 11.69
CA LYS A 25 32.52 -50.09 11.31
C LYS A 25 31.68 -49.61 10.12
N TYR A 26 31.50 -50.45 9.10
CA TYR A 26 30.64 -50.12 7.96
C TYR A 26 29.17 -49.98 8.35
N LEU A 27 28.65 -50.87 9.21
CA LEU A 27 27.28 -50.77 9.70
C LEU A 27 27.08 -49.54 10.60
N PHE A 28 28.07 -49.20 11.43
CA PHE A 28 28.05 -48.01 12.27
C PHE A 28 28.08 -46.72 11.43
N THR A 29 28.95 -46.62 10.42
CA THR A 29 28.99 -45.44 9.54
C THR A 29 27.74 -45.33 8.69
N LEU A 30 27.19 -46.44 8.19
CA LEU A 30 25.92 -46.45 7.45
C LEU A 30 24.76 -46.02 8.35
N GLY A 31 24.74 -46.46 9.61
CA GLY A 31 23.80 -46.00 10.62
C GLY A 31 23.90 -44.50 10.89
N CYS A 32 25.11 -43.97 11.09
CA CYS A 32 25.32 -42.52 11.27
C CYS A 32 24.85 -41.70 10.06
N LEU A 33 25.11 -42.15 8.83
CA LEU A 33 24.64 -41.48 7.61
C LEU A 33 23.11 -41.54 7.47
N PHE A 34 22.48 -42.65 7.87
CA PHE A 34 21.03 -42.79 7.89
C PHE A 34 20.38 -41.84 8.90
N PHE A 35 20.90 -41.76 10.13
CA PHE A 35 20.41 -40.81 11.14
C PHE A 35 20.65 -39.35 10.76
N LEU A 36 21.79 -39.04 10.12
CA LEU A 36 22.05 -37.70 9.57
C LEU A 36 21.05 -37.36 8.45
N GLY A 37 20.75 -38.32 7.58
CA GLY A 37 19.72 -38.19 6.54
C GLY A 37 18.34 -37.92 7.13
N ILE A 38 17.93 -38.66 8.16
CA ILE A 38 16.66 -38.43 8.89
C ILE A 38 16.66 -37.06 9.56
N TYR A 39 17.76 -36.64 10.19
CA TYR A 39 17.87 -35.33 10.82
C TYR A 39 17.75 -34.20 9.79
N ILE A 40 18.42 -34.30 8.64
CA ILE A 40 18.30 -33.34 7.54
C ILE A 40 16.87 -33.32 6.99
N LEU A 41 16.25 -34.48 6.75
CA LEU A 41 14.86 -34.61 6.31
C LEU A 41 13.86 -34.04 7.31
N HIS A 42 14.08 -34.28 8.60
CA HIS A 42 13.25 -33.75 9.68
C HIS A 42 13.37 -32.24 9.77
N GLN A 43 14.60 -31.70 9.74
CA GLN A 43 14.83 -30.26 9.72
C GLN A 43 14.24 -29.63 8.45
N SER A 44 14.47 -30.21 7.26
CA SER A 44 13.87 -29.69 6.02
C SER A 44 12.35 -29.71 6.08
N ASN A 45 11.74 -30.76 6.62
CA ASN A 45 10.29 -30.84 6.81
C ASN A 45 9.78 -29.81 7.83
N GLN A 46 10.52 -29.54 8.90
CA GLN A 46 10.18 -28.45 9.83
C GLN A 46 10.26 -27.07 9.14
N TYR A 47 11.30 -26.82 8.32
CA TYR A 47 11.40 -25.59 7.52
C TYR A 47 10.30 -25.47 6.46
N LEU A 48 9.81 -26.58 5.91
CA LEU A 48 8.66 -26.62 4.99
C LEU A 48 7.32 -26.34 5.69
N SER A 49 7.21 -26.60 7.01
CA SER A 49 5.98 -26.42 7.80
C SER A 49 5.80 -25.03 8.45
N LEU A 50 6.83 -24.18 8.42
CA LEU A 50 6.77 -22.84 9.00
C LEU A 50 6.11 -21.87 8.02
N ASP A 51 5.03 -21.21 8.47
CA ASP A 51 4.42 -20.09 7.75
C ASP A 51 5.41 -18.93 7.62
N THR A 52 5.97 -18.73 6.42
CA THR A 52 6.99 -17.72 6.15
C THR A 52 6.42 -16.34 5.84
N ARG A 53 5.10 -16.18 5.74
CA ARG A 53 4.49 -14.94 5.24
C ARG A 53 4.87 -13.71 6.06
N SER A 54 5.15 -13.86 7.36
CA SER A 54 5.62 -12.76 8.20
C SER A 54 7.04 -12.33 7.84
N VAL A 55 7.92 -13.29 7.53
CA VAL A 55 9.29 -13.04 7.04
C VAL A 55 9.24 -12.36 5.68
N ASP A 56 8.40 -12.86 4.78
CA ASP A 56 8.21 -12.31 3.44
C ASP A 56 7.70 -10.86 3.52
N ALA A 57 6.70 -10.58 4.38
CA ALA A 57 6.18 -9.24 4.59
C ALA A 57 7.26 -8.25 5.09
N VAL A 58 8.03 -8.61 6.12
CA VAL A 58 9.08 -7.70 6.62
C VAL A 58 10.22 -7.53 5.62
N GLN A 59 10.50 -8.55 4.80
CA GLN A 59 11.48 -8.46 3.73
C GLN A 59 11.01 -7.50 2.64
N ILE A 60 9.77 -7.61 2.16
CA ILE A 60 9.17 -6.69 1.19
C ILE A 60 9.22 -5.25 1.74
N MET A 61 8.81 -5.06 2.99
CA MET A 61 8.85 -3.75 3.64
C MET A 61 10.27 -3.16 3.67
N SER A 62 11.27 -3.97 3.99
CA SER A 62 12.66 -3.52 4.08
C SER A 62 13.31 -3.30 2.71
N GLN A 63 12.91 -4.06 1.70
CA GLN A 63 13.46 -4.00 0.36
C GLN A 63 12.81 -2.92 -0.50
N SER A 64 11.52 -2.66 -0.33
CA SER A 64 10.77 -1.79 -1.24
C SER A 64 10.09 -0.63 -0.53
N GLY A 65 9.90 -0.71 0.79
CA GLY A 65 9.18 0.30 1.56
C GLY A 65 10.01 1.53 1.91
N ILE A 66 9.32 2.67 2.04
CA ILE A 66 9.78 3.86 2.73
C ILE A 66 9.75 3.57 4.23
N ILE A 67 10.91 3.55 4.86
CA ILE A 67 11.02 3.39 6.32
C ILE A 67 11.30 4.75 6.95
N GLU A 68 10.43 5.20 7.84
CA GLU A 68 10.54 6.53 8.48
C GLU A 68 11.81 6.66 9.33
N ASN A 69 12.23 5.57 9.98
CA ASN A 69 13.46 5.54 10.77
C ASN A 69 14.20 4.20 10.59
N GLN A 70 15.20 4.19 9.70
CA GLN A 70 15.97 3.01 9.33
C GLN A 70 16.68 2.33 10.53
N LYS A 71 17.26 3.13 11.45
CA LYS A 71 17.97 2.58 12.63
C LYS A 71 16.99 1.90 13.59
N LYS A 72 15.88 2.56 13.90
CA LYS A 72 14.82 2.00 14.75
C LYS A 72 14.20 0.76 14.11
N TRP A 73 13.98 0.78 12.80
CA TRP A 73 13.50 -0.37 12.05
C TRP A 73 14.43 -1.57 12.14
N ALA A 74 15.73 -1.39 11.89
CA ALA A 74 16.72 -2.47 12.01
C ALA A 74 16.74 -3.09 13.41
N SER A 75 16.73 -2.26 14.47
CA SER A 75 16.66 -2.76 15.86
C SER A 75 15.35 -3.51 16.14
N THR A 76 14.23 -3.04 15.59
CA THR A 76 12.91 -3.68 15.74
C THR A 76 12.91 -5.04 15.06
N LEU A 77 13.42 -5.14 13.83
CA LEU A 77 13.50 -6.40 13.11
C LEU A 77 14.34 -7.46 13.83
N SER A 78 15.48 -7.07 14.41
CA SER A 78 16.30 -7.99 15.22
C SER A 78 15.51 -8.57 16.40
N ASN A 79 14.71 -7.75 17.08
CA ASN A 79 13.89 -8.19 18.23
C ASN A 79 12.78 -9.17 17.80
N TYR A 80 12.30 -9.06 16.56
CA TYR A 80 11.29 -9.94 15.98
C TYR A 80 11.90 -11.14 15.23
N ASN A 81 13.21 -11.37 15.36
CA ASN A 81 13.95 -12.37 14.60
C ASN A 81 13.61 -12.30 13.09
N TYR A 82 13.59 -11.08 12.56
CA TYR A 82 13.28 -10.78 11.16
C TYR A 82 11.95 -11.40 10.69
N GLY A 83 10.91 -11.27 11.52
CA GLY A 83 9.56 -11.76 11.21
C GLY A 83 9.27 -13.18 11.72
N LYS A 84 10.30 -13.97 12.04
CA LYS A 84 10.14 -15.37 12.49
C LYS A 84 9.45 -15.52 13.85
N SER A 85 9.52 -14.49 14.70
CA SER A 85 8.92 -14.51 16.04
C SER A 85 7.55 -13.82 16.11
N VAL A 86 6.99 -13.41 14.96
CA VAL A 86 5.65 -12.82 14.87
C VAL A 86 4.59 -13.89 15.10
N LYS A 87 3.69 -13.67 16.06
CA LYS A 87 2.72 -14.69 16.50
C LYS A 87 1.43 -14.70 15.69
N ASN A 88 1.03 -13.54 15.16
CA ASN A 88 -0.22 -13.40 14.42
C ASN A 88 -0.20 -12.13 13.55
N ILE A 89 -1.20 -11.99 12.69
CA ILE A 89 -1.30 -10.87 11.76
C ILE A 89 -1.49 -9.51 12.44
N SER A 90 -2.16 -9.44 13.59
CA SER A 90 -2.32 -8.17 14.31
C SER A 90 -0.98 -7.65 14.81
N GLU A 91 -0.13 -8.55 15.30
CA GLU A 91 1.25 -8.23 15.67
C GLU A 91 2.09 -7.83 14.46
N LEU A 92 1.95 -8.54 13.34
CA LEU A 92 2.61 -8.17 12.08
C LEU A 92 2.20 -6.77 11.61
N ASN A 93 0.91 -6.46 11.65
CA ASN A 93 0.39 -5.15 11.26
C ASN A 93 0.97 -4.02 12.13
N LYS A 94 1.01 -4.23 13.46
CA LYS A 94 1.69 -3.29 14.38
C LYS A 94 3.17 -3.15 14.08
N LEU A 95 3.85 -4.23 13.68
CA LEU A 95 5.24 -4.18 13.27
C LEU A 95 5.42 -3.33 12.00
N LEU A 96 4.64 -3.58 10.94
CA LEU A 96 4.74 -2.82 9.68
C LEU A 96 4.44 -1.33 9.88
N ILE A 97 3.43 -0.98 10.69
CA ILE A 97 3.09 0.40 11.05
C ILE A 97 4.27 1.14 11.73
N ARG A 98 5.11 0.43 12.49
CA ARG A 98 6.33 1.03 13.09
C ARG A 98 7.41 1.33 12.07
N GLY A 99 7.43 0.64 10.93
CA GLY A 99 8.30 0.95 9.80
C GLY A 99 7.80 2.18 9.05
N ASN A 100 6.50 2.21 8.78
CA ASN A 100 5.81 3.35 8.17
C ASN A 100 4.31 3.32 8.53
N LYS A 101 3.78 4.45 9.02
CA LYS A 101 2.39 4.51 9.51
C LYS A 101 1.32 4.28 8.43
N HIS A 102 1.65 4.45 7.14
CA HIS A 102 0.73 4.26 6.02
C HIS A 102 0.79 2.85 5.43
N SER A 103 1.60 1.96 6.02
CA SER A 103 1.65 0.55 5.67
C SER A 103 0.73 -0.27 6.57
N SER A 104 0.16 -1.34 6.03
CA SER A 104 -0.71 -2.25 6.76
C SER A 104 -0.71 -3.65 6.17
N ILE A 105 -1.25 -4.62 6.91
CA ILE A 105 -1.48 -5.97 6.41
C ILE A 105 -2.79 -6.53 6.97
N LEU A 106 -3.55 -7.18 6.11
CA LEU A 106 -4.87 -7.71 6.40
C LEU A 106 -4.96 -9.17 6.02
N ASN A 107 -5.73 -9.95 6.78
CA ASN A 107 -6.04 -11.33 6.44
C ASN A 107 -7.32 -11.28 5.63
N VAL A 108 -7.26 -11.74 4.38
CA VAL A 108 -8.35 -11.65 3.43
C VAL A 108 -8.74 -13.06 3.02
N SER A 109 -10.03 -13.34 3.08
CA SER A 109 -10.60 -14.50 2.39
C SER A 109 -11.06 -14.07 1.00
N ALA A 110 -10.97 -14.96 0.01
CA ALA A 110 -11.44 -14.68 -1.35
C ALA A 110 -12.92 -14.21 -1.35
N GLU A 111 -13.76 -14.87 -0.55
CA GLU A 111 -15.18 -14.55 -0.36
C GLU A 111 -15.39 -13.16 0.29
N SER A 112 -14.61 -12.84 1.34
CA SER A 112 -14.72 -11.53 2.00
C SER A 112 -14.29 -10.39 1.10
N MET A 113 -13.26 -10.59 0.26
CA MET A 113 -12.79 -9.56 -0.67
C MET A 113 -13.89 -9.18 -1.66
N GLU A 114 -14.61 -10.16 -2.23
CA GLU A 114 -15.73 -9.86 -3.13
C GLU A 114 -16.87 -9.12 -2.41
N SER A 115 -17.15 -9.44 -1.14
CA SER A 115 -18.22 -8.78 -0.36
C SER A 115 -17.86 -7.37 0.14
N ASP A 116 -16.62 -7.12 0.57
CA ASP A 116 -16.16 -5.82 1.08
C ASP A 116 -16.04 -4.78 -0.05
N LEU A 117 -15.73 -5.23 -1.27
CA LEU A 117 -15.70 -4.37 -2.46
C LEU A 117 -17.10 -3.83 -2.82
N ASN A 118 -18.18 -4.54 -2.45
CA ASN A 118 -19.57 -4.17 -2.79
C ASN A 118 -20.29 -3.33 -1.71
N THR A 119 -19.76 -3.19 -0.49
CA THR A 119 -20.47 -2.54 0.63
C THR A 119 -20.06 -1.07 0.89
N LYS A 120 -19.03 -0.55 0.20
CA LYS A 120 -18.52 0.83 0.38
C LYS A 120 -18.62 1.70 -0.88
N GLU A 121 -19.41 1.26 -1.84
CA GLU A 121 -19.61 1.93 -3.13
C GLU A 121 -20.51 3.17 -2.98
N ASN A 122 -19.89 4.30 -2.65
CA ASN A 122 -20.56 5.61 -2.63
C ASN A 122 -20.17 6.41 -3.88
N LEU A 123 -21.17 6.86 -4.62
CA LEU A 123 -20.95 7.76 -5.75
C LEU A 123 -20.82 9.22 -5.27
N PRO A 124 -20.07 10.05 -6.00
CA PRO A 124 -20.10 11.49 -5.82
C PRO A 124 -21.52 12.03 -5.93
N SER A 125 -21.86 13.00 -5.08
CA SER A 125 -23.18 13.62 -5.04
C SER A 125 -23.05 15.12 -4.94
N SER A 126 -24.07 15.86 -5.37
CA SER A 126 -24.10 17.31 -5.21
C SER A 126 -25.31 17.80 -4.43
N MET A 127 -25.15 18.96 -3.81
CA MET A 127 -26.21 19.75 -3.22
C MET A 127 -25.93 21.24 -3.46
N GLU A 128 -26.96 22.06 -3.43
CA GLU A 128 -26.80 23.51 -3.43
C GLU A 128 -26.94 24.04 -2.00
N ILE A 129 -25.92 24.77 -1.53
CA ILE A 129 -25.97 25.48 -0.25
C ILE A 129 -25.78 26.97 -0.53
N GLU A 130 -26.84 27.74 -0.33
CA GLU A 130 -26.84 29.20 -0.47
C GLU A 130 -26.15 29.72 -1.76
N GLY A 131 -26.42 29.06 -2.89
CA GLY A 131 -25.90 29.39 -4.22
C GLY A 131 -24.55 28.75 -4.58
N LEU A 132 -23.93 27.98 -3.67
CA LEU A 132 -22.72 27.21 -3.92
C LEU A 132 -23.07 25.81 -4.43
N SER A 133 -22.39 25.34 -5.48
CA SER A 133 -22.49 23.95 -5.92
C SER A 133 -21.51 23.09 -5.12
N VAL A 134 -22.00 22.45 -4.07
CA VAL A 134 -21.21 21.56 -3.21
C VAL A 134 -21.25 20.15 -3.77
N ILE A 135 -20.09 19.58 -4.04
CA ILE A 135 -19.92 18.23 -4.56
C ILE A 135 -19.15 17.43 -3.51
N SER A 136 -19.83 16.45 -2.91
CA SER A 136 -19.20 15.49 -2.02
C SER A 136 -18.44 14.46 -2.86
N VAL A 137 -17.17 14.25 -2.52
CA VAL A 137 -16.29 13.30 -3.20
C VAL A 137 -15.91 12.23 -2.17
N PRO A 138 -16.64 11.10 -2.12
CA PRO A 138 -16.41 10.05 -1.13
C PRO A 138 -15.18 9.20 -1.47
N GLY A 139 -14.67 8.45 -0.48
CA GLY A 139 -13.60 7.47 -0.72
C GLY A 139 -14.04 6.32 -1.64
N LEU A 140 -13.09 5.73 -2.36
CA LEU A 140 -13.35 4.71 -3.37
C LEU A 140 -12.51 3.45 -3.15
N TYR A 141 -13.12 2.38 -2.67
CA TYR A 141 -12.42 1.16 -2.25
C TYR A 141 -12.88 -0.08 -3.04
N THR A 142 -12.83 0.00 -4.37
CA THR A 142 -13.26 -1.10 -5.25
C THR A 142 -12.29 -1.32 -6.41
N THR A 143 -12.18 -2.57 -6.87
CA THR A 143 -11.47 -2.96 -8.09
C THR A 143 -12.43 -3.10 -9.28
N ASN A 144 -13.74 -2.95 -9.06
CA ASN A 144 -14.75 -3.05 -10.10
C ASN A 144 -14.63 -1.88 -11.10
N ASN A 145 -14.18 -2.18 -12.32
CA ASN A 145 -14.00 -1.19 -13.37
C ASN A 145 -15.28 -0.48 -13.80
N GLU A 146 -16.44 -1.13 -13.74
CA GLU A 146 -17.72 -0.50 -14.04
C GLU A 146 -18.06 0.57 -13.00
N PHE A 147 -17.93 0.24 -11.71
CA PHE A 147 -18.16 1.21 -10.65
C PHE A 147 -17.15 2.37 -10.68
N ARG A 148 -15.87 2.08 -10.90
CA ARG A 148 -14.81 3.10 -11.06
C ARG A 148 -15.11 4.06 -12.23
N ASN A 149 -15.64 3.51 -13.34
CA ASN A 149 -16.12 4.30 -14.47
C ASN A 149 -17.33 5.16 -14.11
N ASN A 150 -18.31 4.60 -13.40
CA ASN A 150 -19.50 5.32 -12.98
C ASN A 150 -19.14 6.47 -12.01
N TYR A 151 -18.26 6.20 -11.04
CA TYR A 151 -17.75 7.18 -10.08
C TYR A 151 -17.11 8.38 -10.79
N SER A 152 -16.14 8.12 -11.67
CA SER A 152 -15.42 9.19 -12.38
C SER A 152 -16.32 9.99 -13.32
N ASN A 153 -17.24 9.33 -14.04
CA ASN A 153 -18.22 10.00 -14.89
C ASN A 153 -19.21 10.84 -14.08
N THR A 154 -19.67 10.34 -12.94
CA THR A 154 -20.56 11.07 -12.04
C THR A 154 -19.88 12.34 -11.53
N LEU A 155 -18.66 12.23 -11.02
CA LEU A 155 -17.88 13.39 -10.57
C LEU A 155 -17.71 14.42 -11.69
N ALA A 156 -17.26 13.96 -12.87
CA ALA A 156 -17.02 14.82 -14.02
C ALA A 156 -18.29 15.57 -14.46
N LYS A 157 -19.44 14.87 -14.50
CA LYS A 157 -20.73 15.46 -14.88
C LYS A 157 -21.24 16.46 -13.84
N LEU A 158 -21.09 16.17 -12.54
CA LEU A 158 -21.48 17.08 -11.46
C LEU A 158 -20.65 18.37 -11.51
N ILE A 159 -19.34 18.25 -11.69
CA ILE A 159 -18.44 19.39 -11.89
C ILE A 159 -18.84 20.16 -13.14
N ASP A 160 -19.17 19.47 -14.24
CA ASP A 160 -19.55 20.14 -15.47
C ASP A 160 -20.82 20.96 -15.34
N SER A 161 -21.82 20.37 -14.68
CA SER A 161 -23.16 20.93 -14.50
C SER A 161 -23.23 22.04 -13.43
N ALA A 162 -22.14 22.28 -12.69
CA ALA A 162 -22.10 23.29 -11.65
C ALA A 162 -22.29 24.71 -12.23
N LYS A 163 -23.38 25.36 -11.82
CA LYS A 163 -23.76 26.70 -12.31
C LYS A 163 -22.89 27.79 -11.70
N GLY A 164 -22.57 27.68 -10.42
CA GLY A 164 -21.81 28.66 -9.63
C GLY A 164 -20.33 28.32 -9.47
N ASP A 165 -19.73 28.88 -8.43
CA ASP A 165 -18.43 28.44 -7.91
C ASP A 165 -18.58 27.04 -7.32
N ILE A 166 -17.50 26.26 -7.42
CA ILE A 166 -17.50 24.84 -7.08
C ILE A 166 -16.90 24.67 -5.69
N VAL A 167 -17.57 23.86 -4.86
CA VAL A 167 -17.02 23.41 -3.58
C VAL A 167 -16.86 21.90 -3.66
N LEU A 168 -15.63 21.39 -3.60
CA LEU A 168 -15.34 19.97 -3.46
C LEU A 168 -15.20 19.65 -1.98
N ASP A 169 -16.11 18.84 -1.45
CA ASP A 169 -16.05 18.38 -0.07
C ASP A 169 -15.30 17.03 0.01
N LEU A 170 -14.10 17.07 0.57
CA LEU A 170 -13.25 15.92 0.88
C LEU A 170 -13.16 15.67 2.39
N ALA A 171 -13.92 16.39 3.22
CA ALA A 171 -13.75 16.38 4.67
C ALA A 171 -13.86 14.97 5.26
N ASN A 172 -14.73 14.11 4.72
CA ASN A 172 -14.89 12.73 5.17
C ASN A 172 -14.22 11.69 4.25
N ASN A 173 -13.43 12.11 3.28
CA ASN A 173 -12.79 11.20 2.33
C ASN A 173 -11.45 10.67 2.87
N SER A 174 -11.44 9.42 3.31
CA SER A 174 -10.25 8.75 3.84
C SER A 174 -9.33 8.12 2.78
N GLY A 175 -9.64 8.29 1.48
CA GLY A 175 -8.82 7.82 0.38
C GLY A 175 -9.43 6.68 -0.44
N GLY A 176 -8.59 5.73 -0.86
CA GLY A 176 -8.94 4.66 -1.80
C GLY A 176 -8.20 4.76 -3.12
N ASP A 177 -8.86 4.46 -4.23
CA ASP A 177 -8.28 4.58 -5.58
C ASP A 177 -8.28 6.05 -6.03
N VAL A 178 -7.07 6.60 -6.17
CA VAL A 178 -6.84 8.00 -6.57
C VAL A 178 -7.16 8.25 -8.05
N VAL A 179 -7.09 7.22 -8.91
CA VAL A 179 -7.17 7.43 -10.36
C VAL A 179 -8.56 7.90 -10.79
N PRO A 180 -9.68 7.24 -10.42
CA PRO A 180 -11.01 7.73 -10.74
C PRO A 180 -11.32 9.11 -10.13
N MET A 181 -10.73 9.44 -8.98
CA MET A 181 -10.89 10.75 -8.35
C MET A 181 -10.24 11.86 -9.19
N ILE A 182 -8.97 11.68 -9.58
CA ILE A 182 -8.26 12.67 -10.41
C ILE A 182 -8.90 12.78 -11.80
N ILE A 183 -9.24 11.66 -12.44
CA ILE A 183 -9.86 11.64 -13.76
C ILE A 183 -11.25 12.30 -13.73
N GLY A 184 -12.06 12.04 -12.70
CA GLY A 184 -13.35 12.70 -12.52
C GLY A 184 -13.24 14.20 -12.28
N ALA A 185 -12.20 14.65 -11.58
CA ALA A 185 -11.93 16.06 -11.30
C ALA A 185 -11.06 16.77 -12.37
N SER A 186 -10.72 16.09 -13.48
CA SER A 186 -9.73 16.56 -14.45
C SER A 186 -10.03 17.91 -15.08
N SER A 187 -11.31 18.29 -15.21
CA SER A 187 -11.72 19.60 -15.73
C SER A 187 -11.39 20.76 -14.78
N LEU A 188 -10.92 20.48 -13.56
CA LEU A 188 -10.45 21.45 -12.58
C LEU A 188 -8.92 21.43 -12.40
N ILE A 189 -8.20 20.60 -13.14
CA ILE A 189 -6.75 20.41 -13.02
C ILE A 189 -6.09 20.87 -14.34
N PRO A 190 -5.09 21.76 -14.31
CA PRO A 190 -4.33 22.11 -15.50
C PRO A 190 -3.66 20.90 -16.14
N THR A 191 -3.73 20.81 -17.47
CA THR A 191 -2.98 19.81 -18.24
C THR A 191 -1.47 19.97 -18.05
N GLY A 192 -0.76 18.86 -17.95
CA GLY A 192 0.70 18.81 -17.90
C GLY A 192 1.20 18.10 -16.64
N LYS A 193 2.38 18.50 -16.17
CA LYS A 193 3.03 17.93 -14.99
C LYS A 193 2.31 18.39 -13.71
N ILE A 194 1.75 17.44 -12.96
CA ILE A 194 0.92 17.74 -11.77
C ILE A 194 1.65 17.49 -10.45
N LEU A 195 2.50 16.47 -10.37
CA LEU A 195 3.31 16.12 -9.19
C LEU A 195 4.60 15.42 -9.61
N ASN A 196 5.56 15.32 -8.69
CA ASN A 196 6.57 14.27 -8.72
C ASN A 196 6.20 13.22 -7.66
N SER A 197 6.36 11.95 -7.98
CA SER A 197 6.50 10.90 -6.98
C SER A 197 7.98 10.63 -6.75
N ILE A 198 8.35 10.21 -5.55
CA ILE A 198 9.72 9.97 -5.14
C ILE A 198 9.81 8.59 -4.50
N ASP A 199 10.72 7.75 -4.99
CA ASP A 199 10.93 6.41 -4.44
C ASP A 199 11.82 6.42 -3.18
N LYS A 200 12.03 5.24 -2.60
CA LYS A 200 12.91 5.04 -1.43
C LYS A 200 14.37 5.44 -1.63
N ASN A 201 14.84 5.53 -2.87
CA ASN A 201 16.21 5.91 -3.19
C ASN A 201 16.33 7.41 -3.47
N GLY A 202 15.23 8.17 -3.43
CA GLY A 202 15.18 9.59 -3.75
C GLY A 202 15.05 9.88 -5.24
N ASN A 203 14.82 8.88 -6.09
CA ASN A 203 14.60 9.08 -7.52
C ASN A 203 13.24 9.73 -7.73
N LYS A 204 13.20 10.78 -8.56
CA LYS A 204 11.98 11.52 -8.88
C LYS A 204 11.35 11.01 -10.17
N PHE A 205 10.07 10.65 -10.09
CA PHE A 205 9.26 10.20 -11.22
C PHE A 205 8.11 11.19 -11.43
N PRO A 206 8.12 11.97 -12.52
CA PRO A 206 7.08 12.94 -12.79
C PRO A 206 5.73 12.25 -13.08
N ILE A 207 4.64 12.87 -12.63
CA ILE A 207 3.27 12.47 -12.92
C ILE A 207 2.62 13.55 -13.79
N TYR A 208 2.00 13.13 -14.89
CA TYR A 208 1.34 14.02 -15.84
C TYR A 208 -0.16 13.73 -15.92
N LEU A 209 -0.95 14.77 -16.14
CA LEU A 209 -2.36 14.67 -16.55
C LEU A 209 -2.47 15.25 -17.97
N GLU A 210 -2.77 14.41 -18.95
CA GLU A 210 -2.96 14.82 -20.33
C GLU A 210 -4.18 14.14 -20.94
N SER A 211 -5.04 14.91 -21.61
CA SER A 211 -6.24 14.38 -22.27
C SER A 211 -7.10 13.46 -21.40
N ASN A 212 -7.26 13.80 -20.12
CA ASN A 212 -7.99 13.00 -19.12
C ASN A 212 -7.40 11.60 -18.90
N LYS A 213 -6.07 11.48 -18.98
CA LYS A 213 -5.27 10.29 -18.70
C LYS A 213 -4.05 10.66 -17.86
N LEU A 214 -3.64 9.74 -17.00
CA LEU A 214 -2.46 9.90 -16.16
C LEU A 214 -1.27 9.17 -16.79
N PHE A 215 -0.08 9.71 -16.61
CA PHE A 215 1.17 9.12 -17.10
C PHE A 215 2.29 9.29 -16.08
N GLY A 216 3.25 8.38 -16.12
CA GLY A 216 4.41 8.37 -15.23
C GLY A 216 4.08 7.90 -13.81
N GLY A 217 4.85 8.37 -12.84
CA GLY A 217 4.87 7.82 -11.49
C GLY A 217 5.93 6.73 -11.28
N ILE A 218 6.02 6.20 -10.06
CA ILE A 218 6.99 5.15 -9.69
C ILE A 218 6.71 3.84 -10.44
N THR A 219 5.43 3.54 -10.68
CA THR A 219 4.96 2.35 -11.40
C THR A 219 4.00 2.75 -12.52
N ASN A 220 3.73 1.83 -13.45
CA ASN A 220 2.78 2.08 -14.55
C ASN A 220 1.31 2.07 -14.09
N TYR A 221 1.04 1.88 -12.80
CA TYR A 221 -0.33 1.76 -12.28
C TYR A 221 -1.21 2.94 -12.68
N LEU A 222 -0.73 4.19 -12.53
CA LEU A 222 -1.53 5.39 -12.87
C LEU A 222 -1.95 5.38 -14.35
N GLU A 223 -1.02 5.01 -15.23
CA GLU A 223 -1.24 4.97 -16.67
C GLU A 223 -2.21 3.84 -17.05
N ASP A 224 -1.93 2.60 -16.62
CA ASP A 224 -2.74 1.44 -16.94
C ASP A 224 -4.16 1.55 -16.37
N SER A 225 -4.26 2.04 -15.14
CA SER A 225 -5.52 2.29 -14.44
C SER A 225 -6.34 3.37 -15.13
N SER A 226 -5.71 4.48 -15.53
CA SER A 226 -6.43 5.57 -16.21
C SER A 226 -6.87 5.18 -17.63
N LYS A 227 -6.11 4.34 -18.35
CA LYS A 227 -6.51 3.81 -19.68
C LYS A 227 -7.79 3.00 -19.63
N GLN A 228 -8.01 2.25 -18.56
CA GLN A 228 -9.24 1.45 -18.35
C GLN A 228 -10.49 2.31 -18.11
N LEU A 229 -10.32 3.57 -17.71
CA LEU A 229 -11.43 4.48 -17.49
C LEU A 229 -11.95 5.11 -18.79
N LYS A 230 -13.26 5.00 -19.02
CA LYS A 230 -14.03 5.60 -20.12
C LYS A 230 -14.80 6.81 -19.62
N THR A 231 -14.08 7.75 -19.02
CA THR A 231 -14.68 8.97 -18.45
C THR A 231 -14.88 10.04 -19.51
N GLN A 232 -16.06 10.67 -19.54
CA GLN A 232 -16.35 11.80 -20.40
C GLN A 232 -15.35 12.94 -20.14
N LYS A 233 -14.79 13.48 -21.23
CA LYS A 233 -13.86 14.60 -21.17
C LYS A 233 -14.64 15.92 -21.20
N TYR A 234 -14.35 16.79 -20.25
CA TYR A 234 -14.86 18.16 -20.22
C TYR A 234 -13.70 19.16 -20.35
N SER A 235 -14.01 20.34 -20.88
CA SER A 235 -13.03 21.42 -21.03
C SER A 235 -12.58 21.93 -19.66
N PHE A 236 -11.30 22.29 -19.56
CA PHE A 236 -10.74 22.87 -18.34
C PHE A 236 -11.49 24.17 -17.96
N LYS A 237 -12.03 24.24 -16.74
CA LYS A 237 -12.85 25.35 -16.23
C LYS A 237 -11.98 26.50 -15.70
N LYS A 238 -11.24 27.14 -16.60
CA LYS A 238 -10.28 28.23 -16.32
C LYS A 238 -10.82 29.41 -15.50
N SER A 239 -12.12 29.68 -15.56
CA SER A 239 -12.74 30.84 -14.92
C SER A 239 -13.50 30.52 -13.63
N LYS A 240 -13.62 29.25 -13.26
CA LYS A 240 -14.34 28.84 -12.06
C LYS A 240 -13.42 28.90 -10.85
N LYS A 241 -13.91 29.46 -9.75
CA LYS A 241 -13.27 29.28 -8.44
C LYS A 241 -13.63 27.92 -7.89
N VAL A 242 -12.66 27.32 -7.21
CA VAL A 242 -12.82 25.99 -6.63
C VAL A 242 -12.38 26.06 -5.18
N SER A 243 -13.31 25.84 -4.27
CA SER A 243 -13.00 25.60 -2.86
C SER A 243 -12.86 24.11 -2.63
N VAL A 244 -11.83 23.68 -1.92
CA VAL A 244 -11.64 22.29 -1.52
C VAL A 244 -11.67 22.23 -0.01
N ILE A 245 -12.61 21.47 0.55
CA ILE A 245 -12.75 21.33 2.01
C ILE A 245 -12.03 20.06 2.44
N ILE A 246 -11.08 20.19 3.36
CA ILE A 246 -10.37 19.07 3.98
C ILE A 246 -10.56 19.05 5.49
N SER A 247 -10.40 17.89 6.10
CA SER A 247 -10.41 17.74 7.56
C SER A 247 -9.31 16.79 8.03
N ASP A 248 -9.21 16.59 9.34
CA ASP A 248 -8.35 15.57 9.96
C ASP A 248 -8.68 14.13 9.53
N ARG A 249 -9.82 13.90 8.86
CA ARG A 249 -10.21 12.63 8.23
C ARG A 249 -9.86 12.55 6.74
N THR A 250 -9.52 13.66 6.10
CA THR A 250 -9.05 13.66 4.71
C THR A 250 -7.71 12.96 4.67
N ALA A 251 -7.62 11.80 4.01
CA ALA A 251 -6.45 10.93 4.08
C ALA A 251 -6.08 10.31 2.73
N SER A 252 -4.81 9.92 2.58
CA SER A 252 -4.30 9.06 1.52
C SER A 252 -4.64 9.62 0.13
N ALA A 253 -5.34 8.87 -0.74
CA ALA A 253 -5.72 9.33 -2.07
C ALA A 253 -6.48 10.68 -2.10
N ALA A 254 -7.25 11.02 -1.06
CA ALA A 254 -7.93 12.31 -0.99
C ALA A 254 -6.95 13.48 -0.75
N GLU A 255 -5.88 13.23 0.01
CA GLU A 255 -4.79 14.18 0.16
C GLU A 255 -4.02 14.35 -1.15
N VAL A 256 -3.78 13.26 -1.88
CA VAL A 256 -3.15 13.32 -3.22
C VAL A 256 -4.03 14.12 -4.19
N LEU A 257 -5.34 13.89 -4.22
CA LEU A 257 -6.27 14.70 -5.01
C LEU A 257 -6.17 16.19 -4.63
N THR A 258 -6.08 16.50 -3.33
CA THR A 258 -5.91 17.87 -2.84
C THR A 258 -4.62 18.50 -3.37
N LEU A 259 -3.48 17.79 -3.32
CA LEU A 259 -2.20 18.26 -3.86
C LEU A 259 -2.29 18.52 -5.37
N VAL A 260 -2.94 17.63 -6.12
CA VAL A 260 -3.14 17.78 -7.56
C VAL A 260 -4.05 18.97 -7.87
N LEU A 261 -5.14 19.16 -7.13
CA LEU A 261 -6.04 20.31 -7.31
C LEU A 261 -5.33 21.64 -7.04
N LYS A 262 -4.41 21.70 -6.05
CA LYS A 262 -3.60 22.91 -5.77
C LYS A 262 -2.68 23.33 -6.93
N THR A 263 -2.54 22.53 -7.99
CA THR A 263 -1.87 22.95 -9.22
C THR A 263 -2.69 23.98 -10.00
N ASN A 264 -4.00 24.04 -9.79
CA ASN A 264 -4.87 25.08 -10.33
C ASN A 264 -4.77 26.36 -9.47
N PRO A 265 -4.39 27.52 -10.05
CA PRO A 265 -4.30 28.76 -9.31
C PRO A 265 -5.63 29.29 -8.76
N ASN A 266 -6.78 28.79 -9.25
CA ASN A 266 -8.11 29.16 -8.76
C ASN A 266 -8.64 28.22 -7.66
N VAL A 267 -7.82 27.27 -7.20
CA VAL A 267 -8.16 26.41 -6.07
C VAL A 267 -7.73 27.07 -4.77
N THR A 268 -8.61 27.06 -3.78
CA THR A 268 -8.30 27.39 -2.38
C THR A 268 -8.72 26.24 -1.49
N VAL A 269 -7.82 25.77 -0.64
CA VAL A 269 -8.08 24.71 0.32
C VAL A 269 -8.50 25.32 1.67
N LEU A 270 -9.60 24.85 2.23
CA LEU A 270 -10.16 25.31 3.50
C LEU A 270 -10.41 24.12 4.43
N GLY A 271 -10.46 24.36 5.73
CA GLY A 271 -10.82 23.32 6.70
C GLY A 271 -9.85 23.22 7.87
N THR A 272 -9.46 22.00 8.20
CA THR A 272 -8.42 21.71 9.21
C THR A 272 -7.28 20.90 8.57
N PRO A 273 -6.09 20.82 9.20
CA PRO A 273 -5.01 19.98 8.70
C PRO A 273 -5.47 18.54 8.44
N SER A 274 -5.00 17.96 7.33
CA SER A 274 -5.37 16.61 6.91
C SER A 274 -4.81 15.51 7.82
N ALA A 275 -5.14 14.24 7.55
CA ALA A 275 -4.69 13.10 8.34
C ALA A 275 -3.16 12.86 8.26
N GLY A 276 -2.52 13.27 7.17
CA GLY A 276 -1.09 13.18 6.96
C GLY A 276 -0.63 11.81 6.46
N TYR A 277 -1.34 11.22 5.51
CA TYR A 277 -1.01 9.99 4.81
C TYR A 277 -0.62 10.27 3.34
N THR A 278 0.09 11.37 3.12
CA THR A 278 0.58 11.83 1.81
C THR A 278 1.76 11.00 1.30
N SER A 279 1.51 9.73 1.03
CA SER A 279 2.52 8.81 0.49
C SER A 279 1.89 7.82 -0.48
N TRP A 280 2.69 7.29 -1.38
CA TRP A 280 2.29 6.31 -2.38
C TRP A 280 2.45 4.90 -1.83
N ASN A 281 1.40 4.09 -1.95
CA ASN A 281 1.42 2.70 -1.51
C ASN A 281 1.45 1.76 -2.72
N GLU A 282 2.13 0.65 -2.55
CA GLU A 282 2.05 -0.53 -3.40
C GLU A 282 1.48 -1.69 -2.58
N THR A 283 1.09 -2.77 -3.28
CA THR A 283 0.45 -3.91 -2.64
C THR A 283 1.19 -5.21 -2.96
N ALA A 284 1.13 -6.15 -2.04
CA ALA A 284 1.68 -7.49 -2.19
C ALA A 284 0.70 -8.52 -1.63
N VAL A 285 0.50 -9.60 -2.38
CA VAL A 285 -0.32 -10.74 -1.96
C VAL A 285 0.60 -11.83 -1.44
N LEU A 286 0.36 -12.25 -0.20
CA LEU A 286 1.12 -13.30 0.48
C LEU A 286 0.20 -14.53 0.63
N PRO A 287 0.23 -15.47 -0.33
CA PRO A 287 -0.70 -16.60 -0.37
C PRO A 287 -0.46 -17.55 0.81
N ASN A 288 -1.53 -18.08 1.39
CA ASN A 288 -1.42 -19.21 2.30
C ASN A 288 -1.23 -20.49 1.47
N LYS A 289 -0.14 -21.21 1.70
CA LYS A 289 0.18 -22.45 0.98
C LYS A 289 -0.83 -23.56 1.25
N ASP A 290 -1.39 -23.60 2.46
CA ASP A 290 -2.31 -24.65 2.90
C ASP A 290 -3.78 -24.32 2.58
N ASN A 291 -4.10 -23.03 2.42
CA ASN A 291 -5.45 -22.58 2.07
C ASN A 291 -5.40 -21.35 1.14
N PRO A 292 -5.25 -21.54 -0.19
CA PRO A 292 -5.13 -20.44 -1.14
C PRO A 292 -6.31 -19.45 -1.15
N SER A 293 -7.49 -19.86 -0.70
CA SER A 293 -8.66 -18.97 -0.52
C SER A 293 -8.50 -17.99 0.65
N ASN A 294 -7.43 -18.13 1.43
CA ASN A 294 -7.01 -17.20 2.47
C ASN A 294 -5.61 -16.68 2.15
N PHE A 295 -5.43 -15.36 2.12
CA PHE A 295 -4.13 -14.75 1.87
C PHE A 295 -3.96 -13.51 2.72
N TRP A 296 -2.70 -13.09 2.93
CA TRP A 296 -2.46 -11.79 3.52
C TRP A 296 -2.29 -10.75 2.43
N TYR A 297 -3.07 -9.68 2.52
CA TYR A 297 -2.98 -8.53 1.64
C TYR A 297 -2.17 -7.45 2.34
N MET A 298 -0.95 -7.25 1.87
CA MET A 298 -0.02 -6.26 2.39
C MET A 298 -0.11 -4.99 1.55
N ILE A 299 -0.22 -3.85 2.24
CA ILE A 299 -0.12 -2.52 1.67
C ILE A 299 1.13 -1.90 2.27
N TYR A 300 2.08 -1.48 1.44
CA TYR A 300 3.32 -0.87 1.92
C TYR A 300 3.59 0.44 1.21
N THR A 301 4.10 1.40 1.96
CA THR A 301 4.44 2.71 1.44
C THR A 301 5.69 2.60 0.60
N ALA A 302 5.58 2.78 -0.72
CA ALA A 302 6.65 2.61 -1.68
C ALA A 302 7.25 3.95 -2.15
N GLY A 303 6.55 5.05 -1.92
CA GLY A 303 7.03 6.37 -2.28
C GLY A 303 6.27 7.50 -1.61
N TYR A 304 6.60 8.72 -1.98
CA TYR A 304 6.01 9.95 -1.47
C TYR A 304 5.98 11.03 -2.55
N PHE A 305 5.48 12.23 -2.26
CA PHE A 305 5.21 13.22 -3.30
C PHE A 305 6.03 14.50 -3.14
N GLU A 306 6.25 15.19 -4.25
CA GLU A 306 6.75 16.56 -4.29
C GLU A 306 5.88 17.39 -5.24
N THR A 307 5.50 18.59 -4.80
CA THR A 307 4.72 19.53 -5.61
C THR A 307 5.57 20.21 -6.68
N ILE A 308 4.95 20.63 -7.79
CA ILE A 308 5.69 21.19 -8.93
C ILE A 308 6.08 22.65 -8.73
N LYS A 309 5.20 23.45 -8.10
CA LYS A 309 5.38 24.91 -8.03
C LYS A 309 6.43 25.35 -7.01
N ASN A 310 6.41 24.74 -5.81
CA ASN A 310 7.26 25.11 -4.68
C ASN A 310 8.23 24.01 -4.25
N HIS A 311 8.26 22.86 -4.94
CA HIS A 311 9.10 21.71 -4.58
C HIS A 311 8.93 21.27 -3.13
N GLU A 312 7.72 21.38 -2.60
CA GLU A 312 7.39 20.97 -1.25
C GLU A 312 7.21 19.45 -1.22
N VAL A 313 7.93 18.81 -0.31
CA VAL A 313 7.93 17.35 -0.16
C VAL A 313 6.88 16.95 0.87
N PHE A 314 6.01 16.05 0.46
CA PHE A 314 4.98 15.46 1.30
C PHE A 314 5.26 13.97 1.47
N ASN A 315 5.61 13.57 2.69
CA ASN A 315 5.88 12.18 3.07
C ASN A 315 5.26 11.91 4.45
N ASN A 316 4.04 11.38 4.46
CA ASN A 316 3.26 11.19 5.69
C ASN A 316 3.08 12.48 6.51
N THR A 317 3.01 13.62 5.83
CA THR A 317 2.86 14.96 6.40
C THR A 317 1.48 15.49 6.12
N LYS A 318 0.89 16.21 7.09
CA LYS A 318 -0.43 16.82 6.91
C LYS A 318 -0.37 17.93 5.86
N ILE A 319 -1.39 18.02 5.04
CA ILE A 319 -1.69 19.20 4.22
C ILE A 319 -2.33 20.22 5.16
N ILE A 320 -1.71 21.39 5.24
CA ILE A 320 -2.27 22.55 5.93
C ILE A 320 -3.18 23.28 4.93
N PRO A 321 -4.45 23.56 5.27
CA PRO A 321 -5.34 24.31 4.38
C PRO A 321 -4.84 25.76 4.24
N ASP A 322 -5.18 26.39 3.11
CA ASP A 322 -4.85 27.80 2.86
C ASP A 322 -5.67 28.73 3.80
N VAL A 323 -6.87 28.29 4.19
CA VAL A 323 -7.72 28.95 5.19
C VAL A 323 -8.17 27.94 6.25
N GLU A 324 -7.63 28.07 7.46
CA GLU A 324 -8.08 27.27 8.61
C GLU A 324 -9.43 27.76 9.15
N VAL A 325 -10.34 26.81 9.42
CA VAL A 325 -11.63 27.04 10.08
C VAL A 325 -11.79 26.09 11.27
N ARG A 326 -12.73 26.40 12.18
CA ARG A 326 -12.94 25.57 13.38
C ARG A 326 -13.57 24.22 13.08
N SER A 327 -14.44 24.17 12.07
CA SER A 327 -15.14 22.96 11.65
C SER A 327 -15.11 22.85 10.13
N ALA A 328 -14.60 21.73 9.64
CA ALA A 328 -14.54 21.39 8.23
C ALA A 328 -15.81 20.68 7.72
N TYR A 329 -16.84 20.51 8.56
CA TYR A 329 -18.08 19.87 8.15
C TYR A 329 -19.03 20.91 7.56
N LEU A 330 -19.27 20.81 6.26
CA LEU A 330 -20.18 21.73 5.58
C LEU A 330 -21.63 21.29 5.82
N ASP A 331 -22.31 21.98 6.73
CA ASP A 331 -23.76 21.99 6.84
C ASP A 331 -24.27 23.44 6.76
N ILE A 332 -25.58 23.63 6.56
CA ILE A 332 -26.19 24.97 6.50
C ILE A 332 -25.98 25.76 7.81
N ALA A 333 -25.73 25.08 8.92
CA ALA A 333 -25.45 25.71 10.20
C ALA A 333 -24.00 26.24 10.32
N ASN A 334 -23.05 25.72 9.52
CA ASN A 334 -21.66 26.14 9.50
C ASN A 334 -21.45 27.42 8.68
N LYS A 335 -22.06 28.52 9.18
CA LYS A 335 -21.95 29.86 8.59
C LYS A 335 -20.51 30.33 8.44
N GLN A 336 -19.62 29.92 9.36
CA GLN A 336 -18.19 30.29 9.28
C GLN A 336 -17.55 29.77 8.00
N LEU A 337 -17.75 28.50 7.67
CA LEU A 337 -17.16 27.90 6.47
C LEU A 337 -17.79 28.45 5.19
N ILE A 338 -19.11 28.65 5.18
CA ILE A 338 -19.81 29.28 4.05
C ILE A 338 -19.30 30.71 3.80
N GLU A 339 -19.14 31.51 4.85
CA GLU A 339 -18.58 32.86 4.74
C GLU A 339 -17.12 32.84 4.29
N ALA A 340 -16.31 31.90 4.79
CA ALA A 340 -14.91 31.76 4.37
C ALA A 340 -14.82 31.47 2.88
N ILE A 341 -15.66 30.55 2.36
CA ILE A 341 -15.76 30.23 0.93
C ILE A 341 -16.13 31.48 0.12
N ARG A 342 -17.13 32.26 0.56
CA ARG A 342 -17.57 33.47 -0.14
C ARG A 342 -16.53 34.59 -0.18
N ARG A 343 -15.61 34.62 0.78
CA ARG A 343 -14.54 35.63 0.83
C ARG A 343 -13.40 35.33 -0.13
N ILE A 344 -13.35 34.13 -0.72
CA ILE A 344 -12.37 33.77 -1.74
C ILE A 344 -12.64 34.61 -2.99
N LYS A 345 -11.71 35.52 -3.28
CA LYS A 345 -11.82 36.50 -4.36
C LYS A 345 -11.48 35.96 -5.73
#